data_AF-A0A1S2FFH3-F1
#
_entry.id   AF-A0A1S2FFH3-F1
#
_cell.length_a   1.000
_cell.length_b   1.000
_cell.length_c   1.000
_cell.angle_alpha   90.00
_cell.angle_beta   90.00
_cell.angle_gamma   90.00
#
_symmetry.space_group_name_H-M   'P 1'
#
loop_
_entity.id
_entity.type
_entity.pdbx_description
1 polymer ?
#
loop_
_entity_poly.entity_id
_entity_poly.type
_entity_poly.pdbx_seq_one_letter_code
_entity_poly.pdbx_strand_id
1 'polypeptide(L)'
;MKYISGAYRSFRTVDDDQAEHEVAVWHDILQDIPNQLAMERTRELCRVNTTFPPTPAAIYQACTQQQERSVYDIQKIEREQEVLALKEYHENNVVGPPPDHVLEKLNKLFNKTRVPAFNDYSDGGEDDE
;
A
#
# COMPACT_ATOMS: atom_id res chain seq x y z
N MET A 1 0.39 10.96 -26.36
CA MET A 1 1.28 12.02 -26.89
C MET A 1 0.80 13.45 -26.61
N LYS A 2 -0.44 13.84 -26.96
CA LYS A 2 -0.96 15.22 -26.75
C LYS A 2 -0.80 15.79 -25.33
N TYR A 3 -0.93 14.94 -24.31
CA TYR A 3 -0.75 15.34 -22.91
C TYR A 3 0.70 15.74 -22.60
N ILE A 4 1.67 14.94 -23.07
CA ILE A 4 3.10 15.17 -22.82
C ILE A 4 3.57 16.43 -23.57
N SER A 5 3.13 16.62 -24.81
CA SER A 5 3.43 17.84 -25.58
C SER A 5 2.83 19.11 -24.98
N GLY A 6 1.73 18.99 -24.22
CA GLY A 6 1.15 20.08 -23.45
C GLY A 6 1.90 20.37 -22.15
N ALA A 7 2.40 19.33 -21.48
CA ALA A 7 3.13 19.45 -20.22
C ALA A 7 4.59 19.92 -20.41
N TYR A 8 5.25 19.52 -21.50
CA TYR A 8 6.65 19.84 -21.78
C TYR A 8 6.80 20.58 -23.10
N ARG A 9 7.25 21.82 -23.02
CA ARG A 9 7.52 22.65 -24.21
C ARG A 9 8.64 22.09 -25.07
N SER A 10 9.57 21.33 -24.48
CA SER A 10 10.67 20.64 -25.17
C SER A 10 10.24 19.42 -25.98
N PHE A 11 9.02 18.91 -25.76
CA PHE A 11 8.51 17.70 -26.41
C PHE A 11 7.66 18.00 -27.65
N ARG A 12 8.03 19.02 -28.43
CA ARG A 12 7.31 19.35 -29.68
C ARG A 12 7.97 18.63 -30.86
N THR A 13 7.16 17.84 -31.56
CA THR A 13 7.49 17.34 -32.90
C THR A 13 7.52 18.52 -33.87
N VAL A 14 8.58 18.58 -34.69
CA VAL A 14 8.84 19.70 -35.61
C VAL A 14 8.02 19.55 -36.90
N ASP A 15 7.67 18.32 -37.27
CA ASP A 15 6.99 17.96 -38.53
C ASP A 15 5.95 16.84 -38.29
N ASP A 16 4.93 16.78 -39.14
CA ASP A 16 3.81 15.82 -39.03
C ASP A 16 4.26 14.39 -39.33
N ASP A 17 5.13 14.19 -40.33
CA ASP A 17 5.70 12.88 -40.68
C ASP A 17 6.51 12.29 -39.50
N GLN A 18 7.22 13.15 -38.77
CA GLN A 18 8.00 12.74 -37.61
C GLN A 18 7.11 12.41 -36.42
N ALA A 19 5.99 13.14 -36.27
CA ALA A 19 4.99 12.83 -35.25
C ALA A 19 4.33 11.46 -35.48
N GLU A 20 4.03 11.10 -36.72
CA GLU A 20 3.48 9.77 -37.05
C GLU A 20 4.47 8.65 -36.71
N HIS A 21 5.75 8.83 -37.05
CA HIS A 21 6.79 7.86 -36.72
C HIS A 21 6.94 7.68 -35.20
N GLU A 22 6.98 8.78 -34.45
CA GLU A 22 7.05 8.73 -32.98
C GLU A 22 5.81 8.04 -32.40
N VAL A 23 4.62 8.35 -32.90
CA VAL A 23 3.39 7.67 -32.44
C VAL A 23 3.46 6.16 -32.69
N ALA A 24 4.00 5.72 -33.83
CA ALA A 24 4.18 4.30 -34.11
C ALA A 24 5.12 3.61 -33.11
N VAL A 25 6.26 4.24 -32.78
CA VAL A 25 7.21 3.72 -31.78
C VAL A 25 6.57 3.65 -30.39
N TRP A 26 5.82 4.69 -30.01
CA TRP A 26 5.13 4.72 -28.72
C TRP A 26 4.02 3.66 -28.64
N HIS A 27 3.31 3.43 -29.73
CA HIS A 27 2.31 2.38 -29.82
C HIS A 27 2.96 1.01 -29.67
N ASP A 28 4.06 0.73 -30.37
CA ASP A 28 4.77 -0.55 -30.30
C ASP A 28 5.24 -0.89 -28.87
N ILE A 29 5.78 0.09 -28.15
CA ILE A 29 6.28 -0.11 -26.77
C ILE A 29 5.15 -0.28 -25.75
N LEU A 30 4.01 0.39 -25.95
CA LEU A 30 2.92 0.44 -24.97
C LEU A 30 1.69 -0.38 -25.37
N GLN A 31 1.75 -1.15 -26.48
CA GLN A 31 0.60 -1.90 -27.01
C GLN A 31 -0.01 -2.86 -26.00
N ASP A 32 0.81 -3.44 -25.12
CA ASP A 32 0.40 -4.43 -24.14
C ASP A 32 -0.24 -3.80 -22.88
N ILE A 33 -0.17 -2.49 -22.73
CA ILE A 33 -0.64 -1.78 -21.54
C ILE A 33 -2.02 -1.16 -21.78
N PRO A 34 -3.00 -1.37 -20.88
CA PRO A 34 -4.28 -0.69 -20.96
C PRO A 34 -4.11 0.83 -21.00
N ASN A 35 -4.73 1.49 -21.99
CA ASN A 35 -4.55 2.93 -22.23
C ASN A 35 -4.86 3.79 -20.99
N GLN A 36 -5.89 3.41 -20.21
CA GLN A 36 -6.23 4.09 -18.96
C GLN A 36 -5.08 4.05 -17.94
N LEU A 37 -4.47 2.87 -17.74
CA LEU A 37 -3.34 2.69 -16.83
C LEU A 37 -2.12 3.47 -17.32
N ALA A 38 -1.81 3.38 -18.62
CA ALA A 38 -0.72 4.15 -19.22
C ALA A 38 -0.90 5.67 -19.02
N MET A 39 -2.13 6.17 -19.19
CA MET A 39 -2.45 7.58 -18.94
C MET A 39 -2.29 7.99 -17.47
N GLU A 40 -2.74 7.15 -16.53
CA GLU A 40 -2.59 7.42 -15.09
C GLU A 40 -1.12 7.49 -14.69
N ARG A 41 -0.32 6.48 -15.08
CA ARG A 41 1.12 6.45 -14.80
C ARG A 41 1.88 7.58 -15.48
N THR A 42 1.52 7.93 -16.72
CA THR A 42 2.09 9.09 -17.40
C THR A 42 1.82 10.37 -16.60
N ARG A 43 0.60 10.57 -16.08
CA ARG A 43 0.28 11.75 -15.26
C ARG A 43 1.07 11.79 -13.96
N GLU A 44 1.25 10.67 -13.29
CA GLU A 44 2.07 10.57 -12.08
C GLU A 44 3.52 10.94 -12.37
N LEU A 45 4.12 10.37 -13.41
CA LEU A 45 5.49 10.69 -13.83
C LEU A 45 5.65 12.18 -14.16
N CYS A 46 4.67 12.78 -14.85
CA CYS A 46 4.71 14.20 -15.15
C CYS A 46 4.59 15.12 -13.92
N ARG A 47 3.96 14.65 -12.83
CA ARG A 47 3.89 15.39 -11.56
C ARG A 47 5.19 15.31 -10.78
N VAL A 48 5.88 14.17 -10.85
CA VAL A 48 7.14 13.94 -10.13
C VAL A 48 8.31 14.63 -10.83
N ASN A 49 8.39 14.51 -12.16
CA ASN A 49 9.48 15.08 -12.95
C ASN A 49 8.96 16.20 -13.86
N THR A 50 9.10 17.45 -13.44
CA THR A 50 8.64 18.61 -14.24
C THR A 50 9.67 19.09 -15.26
N THR A 51 10.91 18.60 -15.20
CA THR A 51 12.01 19.09 -16.02
C THR A 51 12.09 18.39 -17.36
N PHE A 52 11.90 17.07 -17.38
CA PHE A 52 12.05 16.25 -18.59
C PHE A 52 10.81 15.40 -18.86
N PRO A 53 10.39 15.27 -20.14
CA PRO A 53 9.27 14.43 -20.51
C PRO A 53 9.58 12.96 -20.22
N PRO A 54 8.60 12.17 -19.73
CA PRO A 54 8.79 10.74 -19.54
C PRO A 54 8.98 10.04 -20.89
N THR A 55 9.89 9.07 -20.93
CA THR A 55 10.09 8.21 -22.10
C THR A 55 9.03 7.10 -22.12
N PRO A 56 8.72 6.51 -23.29
CA PRO A 56 7.76 5.41 -23.37
C PRO A 56 8.21 4.21 -22.52
N ALA A 57 9.52 3.96 -22.42
CA ALA A 57 10.09 2.94 -21.54
C ALA A 57 9.84 3.24 -20.05
N ALA A 58 9.97 4.50 -19.61
CA ALA A 58 9.69 4.88 -18.23
C ALA A 58 8.21 4.67 -17.86
N ILE A 59 7.30 4.94 -18.80
CA ILE A 59 5.87 4.70 -18.63
C ILE A 59 5.59 3.19 -18.56
N TYR A 60 6.18 2.40 -19.46
CA TYR A 60 6.07 0.94 -19.45
C TYR A 60 6.55 0.36 -18.11
N GLN A 61 7.70 0.81 -17.62
CA GLN A 61 8.24 0.41 -16.32
C GLN A 61 7.28 0.78 -15.18
N ALA A 62 6.73 1.99 -15.16
CA ALA A 62 5.78 2.41 -14.14
C ALA A 62 4.45 1.62 -14.17
N CYS A 63 4.08 1.05 -15.32
CA CYS A 63 2.90 0.21 -15.46
C CYS A 63 3.15 -1.24 -15.05
N THR A 64 4.36 -1.74 -15.27
CA THR A 64 4.73 -3.16 -15.06
C THR A 64 5.40 -3.44 -13.73
N GLN A 65 6.08 -2.44 -13.14
CA GLN A 65 6.57 -2.56 -11.78
C GLN A 65 5.39 -2.57 -10.82
N GLN A 66 5.07 -3.77 -10.33
CA GLN A 66 4.32 -3.93 -9.10
C GLN A 66 5.05 -3.11 -8.05
N GLN A 67 4.35 -2.12 -7.52
CA GLN A 67 4.82 -1.25 -6.45
C GLN A 67 5.54 -2.11 -5.41
N GLU A 68 6.85 -1.92 -5.28
CA GLU A 68 7.66 -2.68 -4.34
C GLU A 68 6.97 -2.53 -2.98
N ARG A 69 6.41 -3.64 -2.46
CA ARG A 69 5.69 -3.61 -1.19
C ARG A 69 6.65 -3.07 -0.14
N SER A 70 6.19 -2.14 0.68
CA SER A 70 7.03 -1.64 1.77
C SER A 70 7.44 -2.82 2.67
N VAL A 71 8.61 -2.73 3.31
CA VAL A 71 9.06 -3.74 4.27
C VAL A 71 7.98 -4.03 5.32
N TYR A 72 7.22 -3.01 5.72
CA TYR A 72 6.08 -3.17 6.65
C TYR A 72 4.92 -3.97 6.06
N ASP A 73 4.62 -3.79 4.77
CA ASP A 73 3.57 -4.54 4.10
C ASP A 73 3.97 -6.01 3.98
N ILE A 74 5.24 -6.27 3.67
CA ILE A 74 5.81 -7.63 3.63
C ILE A 74 5.67 -8.30 5.00
N GLN A 75 6.15 -7.64 6.06
CA GLN A 75 6.06 -8.17 7.43
C GLN A 75 4.61 -8.42 7.89
N LYS A 76 3.67 -7.58 7.45
CA LYS A 76 2.25 -7.76 7.76
C LYS A 76 1.71 -9.04 7.13
N ILE A 77 2.03 -9.28 5.86
CA ILE A 77 1.60 -10.48 5.13
C ILE A 77 2.22 -11.74 5.75
N GLU A 78 3.52 -11.71 6.07
CA GLU A 78 4.20 -12.83 6.71
C GLU A 78 3.53 -13.20 8.04
N ARG A 79 3.21 -12.20 8.87
CA ARG A 79 2.50 -12.42 10.13
C ARG A 79 1.09 -12.99 9.94
N GLU A 80 0.36 -12.51 8.93
CA GLU A 80 -0.97 -13.03 8.60
C GLU A 80 -0.90 -14.50 8.15
N GLN A 81 0.12 -14.86 7.38
CA GLN A 81 0.37 -16.24 6.96
C GLN A 81 0.75 -17.15 8.13
N GLU A 82 1.61 -16.68 9.04
CA GLU A 82 1.96 -17.43 10.26
C GLU A 82 0.74 -17.71 11.14
N VAL A 83 -0.12 -16.70 11.34
CA VAL A 83 -1.35 -16.85 12.12
C VAL A 83 -2.30 -17.85 11.46
N LEU A 84 -2.42 -17.82 10.13
CA LEU A 84 -3.24 -18.78 9.40
C LEU A 84 -2.71 -20.20 9.55
N ALA A 85 -1.41 -20.40 9.36
CA ALA A 85 -0.77 -21.71 9.52
C ALA A 85 -0.93 -22.27 10.93
N LEU A 86 -0.82 -21.41 11.97
CA LEU A 86 -1.02 -21.83 13.35
C LEU A 86 -2.48 -22.26 13.61
N LYS A 87 -3.46 -21.55 13.02
CA LYS A 87 -4.88 -21.94 13.09
C LYS A 87 -5.12 -23.29 12.42
N GLU A 88 -4.60 -23.48 11.21
CA GLU A 88 -4.71 -24.75 10.50
C GLU A 88 -4.07 -25.90 11.29
N TYR A 89 -2.94 -25.64 11.96
CA TYR A 89 -2.32 -26.63 12.84
C TYR A 89 -3.22 -26.98 14.04
N HIS A 90 -3.84 -25.97 14.67
CA HIS A 90 -4.76 -26.19 15.80
C HIS A 90 -6.05 -26.92 15.40
N GLU A 91 -6.53 -26.72 14.18
CA GLU A 91 -7.73 -27.40 13.67
C GLU A 91 -7.44 -28.88 13.36
N ASN A 92 -6.26 -29.18 12.81
CA ASN A 92 -5.90 -30.52 12.36
C ASN A 92 -5.22 -31.39 13.42
N ASN A 93 -4.81 -30.82 14.56
CA ASN A 93 -4.07 -31.53 15.60
C ASN A 93 -4.72 -31.33 16.97
N VAL A 94 -4.65 -32.36 17.82
CA VAL A 94 -5.06 -32.24 19.22
C VAL A 94 -4.00 -31.44 19.98
N VAL A 95 -4.27 -30.16 20.17
CA VAL A 95 -3.41 -29.27 20.97
C VAL A 95 -3.92 -29.28 22.40
N GLY A 96 -3.07 -29.72 23.33
CA GLY A 96 -3.37 -29.67 24.77
C GLY A 96 -3.48 -28.24 25.28
N PRO A 97 -4.06 -28.03 26.47
CA PRO A 97 -4.13 -26.70 27.08
C PRO A 97 -2.73 -26.09 27.25
N PRO A 98 -2.61 -24.76 27.24
CA PRO A 98 -1.35 -24.09 27.52
C PRO A 98 -0.79 -24.54 28.89
N PRO A 99 0.53 -24.76 29.02
CA PRO A 99 1.14 -25.15 30.29
C PRO A 99 0.88 -24.13 31.42
N ASP A 100 0.75 -24.60 32.66
CA ASP A 100 0.37 -23.79 33.83
C ASP A 100 1.24 -22.54 34.04
N HIS A 101 2.56 -22.67 33.87
CA HIS A 101 3.49 -21.56 34.03
C HIS A 101 3.28 -20.44 32.99
N VAL A 102 2.68 -20.76 31.83
CA VAL A 102 2.30 -19.78 30.80
C VAL A 102 1.02 -19.06 31.23
N LEU A 103 0.02 -19.80 31.73
CA LEU A 103 -1.22 -19.24 32.25
C LEU A 103 -0.95 -18.27 33.41
N GLU A 104 -0.06 -18.62 34.33
CA GLU A 104 0.33 -17.74 35.44
C GLU A 104 0.98 -16.44 34.96
N LYS A 105 1.88 -16.51 33.97
CA LYS A 105 2.51 -15.32 33.39
C LYS A 105 1.50 -14.44 32.68
N LEU A 106 0.58 -15.03 31.91
CA LEU A 106 -0.51 -14.31 31.25
C LEU A 106 -1.42 -13.62 32.26
N ASN A 107 -1.85 -14.33 33.30
CA ASN A 107 -2.67 -13.78 34.37
C ASN A 107 -1.98 -12.60 35.08
N LYS A 108 -0.67 -12.70 35.36
CA LYS A 108 0.10 -11.59 35.93
C LYS A 108 0.14 -10.36 35.00
N LEU A 109 0.28 -10.57 33.70
CA LEU A 109 0.28 -9.48 32.71
C LEU A 109 -1.11 -8.83 32.62
N PHE A 110 -2.17 -9.62 32.43
CA PHE A 110 -3.55 -9.10 32.34
C PHE A 110 -3.98 -8.36 33.60
N ASN A 111 -3.64 -8.88 34.79
CA ASN A 111 -3.94 -8.20 36.05
C ASN A 111 -3.19 -6.86 36.21
N LYS A 112 -2.01 -6.72 35.58
CA LYS A 112 -1.24 -5.49 35.59
C LYS A 112 -1.75 -4.46 34.57
N THR A 113 -2.34 -4.92 33.47
CA THR A 113 -2.90 -4.04 32.41
C THR A 113 -4.37 -3.70 32.63
N ARG A 114 -5.04 -4.32 33.62
CA ARG A 114 -6.42 -4.00 33.97
C ARG A 114 -6.50 -2.58 34.55
N VAL A 115 -6.77 -1.61 33.69
CA VAL A 115 -7.16 -0.25 34.09
C VAL A 115 -8.38 -0.41 35.01
N PRO A 116 -8.35 0.15 36.23
CA PRO A 116 -9.52 0.07 37.11
C PRO A 116 -10.71 0.67 36.37
N ALA A 117 -11.82 -0.08 36.34
CA ALA A 117 -13.09 0.44 35.86
C ALA A 117 -13.37 1.75 36.60
N PHE A 118 -13.64 2.80 35.82
CA PHE A 118 -13.97 4.13 36.28
C PHE A 118 -14.98 4.02 37.44
N ASN A 119 -14.56 4.38 38.66
CA ASN A 119 -15.47 4.48 39.78
C ASN A 119 -16.43 5.62 39.45
N ASP A 120 -17.71 5.32 39.25
CA ASP A 120 -18.76 6.34 39.17
C ASP A 120 -18.68 7.19 40.44
N TYR A 121 -18.24 8.44 40.29
CA TYR A 121 -18.44 9.47 41.30
C TYR A 121 -19.94 9.79 41.29
N SER A 122 -20.72 9.05 42.08
CA SER A 122 -21.98 9.58 42.58
C SER A 122 -21.62 10.62 43.64
N ASP A 123 -21.50 11.86 43.17
CA ASP A 123 -21.42 13.09 43.97
C ASP A 123 -22.59 13.10 44.97
N GLY A 124 -22.29 12.74 46.21
CA GLY A 124 -23.19 12.91 47.35
C GLY A 124 -23.16 14.37 47.76
N GLY A 125 -24.10 15.15 47.23
CA GLY A 125 -24.41 16.47 47.75
C GLY A 125 -25.02 16.34 49.14
N GLU A 126 -24.19 16.49 50.17
CA GLU A 126 -24.63 16.97 51.48
C GLU A 126 -24.87 18.48 51.34
N ASP A 127 -26.13 18.86 51.18
CA ASP A 127 -26.60 20.22 51.45
C ASP A 127 -26.67 20.38 52.97
N ASP A 128 -25.74 21.14 53.54
CA ASP A 128 -25.81 21.66 54.91
C ASP A 128 -26.93 22.73 55.00
N GLU A 129 -27.91 22.48 55.89
CA GLU A 129 -28.96 23.43 56.31
C GLU A 129 -28.73 23.88 57.76
#